data_AF-A0A6T5SUP5-F1
#
_entry.id   AF-A0A6T5SUP5-F1
#
_cell.length_a   1.000
_cell.length_b   1.000
_cell.length_c   1.000
_cell.angle_alpha   90.00
_cell.angle_beta   90.00
_cell.angle_gamma   90.00
#
_symmetry.space_group_name_H-M   'P 1'
#
loop_
_entity.id
_entity.type
_entity.pdbx_description
1 polymer ?
#
loop_
_entity_poly.entity_id
_entity_poly.type
_entity_poly.pdbx_seq_one_letter_code
_entity_poly.pdbx_strand_id
1 'polypeptide(L)'
;EHQPMLAHATRTATRAYLARAVSTHAYTRHARSAAPAAPSAPARRGVRTAIVAAAGDIGRERAADLAKNYDEYDIEDDPLVHMGRVNKSALKRLANEKKSLAKMLLSLPKSQVTAMVVLPSEVKEAVLQGVGMGSHIAIKRHEGLVARRLRGLTEGEVAAIAGQVAEIGNGTAGAIDPRVEALASSWREVLLKGDDDARGATQSEVFGALTARDGWKFTRQELAQAVDAARKESIDRADKIRALNDAIDAEMETLARIDDAEALAETRAFIANKLKSSSAKPSVKASRKLLKLLRVIAAVVVVD
;
A
#
# COMPACT_ATOMS: atom_id res chain seq x y z
N GLU A 1 -17.03 35.16 -77.07
CA GLU A 1 -15.99 34.18 -77.47
C GLU A 1 -15.00 34.01 -76.32
N HIS A 2 -14.74 32.75 -75.97
CA HIS A 2 -13.61 32.15 -75.22
C HIS A 2 -13.10 32.73 -73.87
N GLN A 3 -13.49 31.99 -72.81
CA GLN A 3 -12.68 31.43 -71.69
C GLN A 3 -11.72 32.31 -70.86
N PRO A 4 -11.90 32.36 -69.53
CA PRO A 4 -10.80 32.54 -68.59
C PRO A 4 -10.14 31.19 -68.25
N MET A 5 -8.81 31.13 -68.37
CA MET A 5 -8.01 29.95 -68.00
C MET A 5 -7.92 29.79 -66.47
N LEU A 6 -8.44 28.64 -66.00
CA LEU A 6 -8.18 28.04 -64.70
C LEU A 6 -6.73 27.55 -64.62
N ALA A 7 -6.00 27.98 -63.61
CA ALA A 7 -4.79 27.30 -63.16
C ALA A 7 -5.07 26.60 -61.83
N HIS A 8 -5.53 25.35 -61.92
CA HIS A 8 -5.37 24.35 -60.88
C HIS A 8 -3.96 23.74 -61.00
N ALA A 9 -3.15 23.83 -59.95
CA ALA A 9 -2.06 22.87 -59.72
C ALA A 9 -1.68 22.88 -58.23
N THR A 10 -2.25 21.93 -57.48
CA THR A 10 -1.56 20.78 -56.86
C THR A 10 -0.92 21.07 -55.50
N ARG A 11 -1.66 20.65 -54.46
CA ARG A 11 -1.12 20.25 -53.15
C ARG A 11 -0.05 19.18 -53.38
N THR A 12 1.17 19.43 -52.92
CA THR A 12 2.19 18.38 -52.82
C THR A 12 2.51 18.16 -51.36
N ALA A 13 1.99 17.05 -50.83
CA ALA A 13 2.32 16.50 -49.54
C ALA A 13 3.72 15.90 -49.60
N THR A 14 4.64 16.35 -48.76
CA THR A 14 5.93 15.66 -48.52
C THR A 14 5.84 14.86 -47.23
N ARG A 15 5.50 13.57 -47.42
CA ARG A 15 5.55 12.47 -46.45
C ARG A 15 7.02 12.03 -46.35
N ALA A 16 7.69 12.29 -45.22
CA ALA A 16 9.04 11.79 -44.98
C ALA A 16 8.99 10.38 -44.38
N TYR A 17 9.58 9.44 -45.11
CA TYR A 17 9.74 8.02 -44.76
C TYR A 17 10.83 7.82 -43.69
N LEU A 18 10.57 6.87 -42.79
CA LEU A 18 11.46 6.37 -41.75
C LEU A 18 12.58 5.48 -42.33
N ALA A 19 13.77 5.53 -41.72
CA ALA A 19 14.73 4.43 -41.74
C ALA A 19 15.08 4.04 -40.30
N ARG A 20 14.74 2.79 -39.95
CA ARG A 20 14.91 2.14 -38.66
C ARG A 20 16.09 1.17 -38.77
N ALA A 21 17.08 1.29 -37.90
CA ALA A 21 18.09 0.25 -37.72
C ALA A 21 17.67 -0.66 -36.56
N VAL A 22 17.25 -1.88 -36.89
CA VAL A 22 17.08 -3.01 -35.97
C VAL A 22 18.39 -3.80 -36.03
N SER A 23 19.01 -4.06 -34.88
CA SER A 23 20.04 -5.09 -34.77
C SER A 23 19.60 -6.11 -33.73
N THR A 24 19.24 -7.29 -34.23
CA THR A 24 18.97 -8.53 -33.50
C THR A 24 20.03 -9.53 -33.91
N HIS A 25 20.64 -10.23 -32.95
CA HIS A 25 21.16 -11.62 -33.02
C HIS A 25 21.91 -11.88 -31.71
N ALA A 26 21.99 -13.06 -31.12
CA ALA A 26 21.24 -14.30 -31.18
C ALA A 26 21.71 -15.13 -29.96
N TYR A 27 20.90 -16.12 -29.62
CA TYR A 27 21.03 -17.04 -28.50
C TYR A 27 22.01 -18.18 -28.82
N THR A 28 22.94 -18.53 -27.93
CA THR A 28 23.53 -19.89 -27.88
C THR A 28 23.94 -20.28 -26.46
N ARG A 29 23.34 -21.37 -25.95
CA ARG A 29 23.85 -22.21 -24.86
C ARG A 29 24.83 -23.22 -25.45
N HIS A 30 25.95 -23.51 -24.78
CA HIS A 30 26.47 -24.88 -24.61
C HIS A 30 27.50 -24.98 -23.46
N ALA A 31 27.16 -25.83 -22.49
CA ALA A 31 27.94 -26.85 -21.77
C ALA A 31 29.44 -26.71 -21.42
N ARG A 32 29.69 -26.99 -20.12
CA ARG A 32 30.70 -27.89 -19.49
C ARG A 32 32.09 -27.37 -19.03
N SER A 33 32.34 -27.77 -17.78
CA SER A 33 33.61 -28.14 -17.11
C SER A 33 34.43 -27.04 -16.41
N ALA A 34 34.45 -27.11 -15.06
CA ALA A 34 35.66 -27.37 -14.27
C ALA A 34 35.30 -27.33 -12.76
N ALA A 35 35.57 -28.42 -12.05
CA ALA A 35 35.58 -28.50 -10.58
C ALA A 35 36.87 -27.84 -10.04
N PRO A 36 36.96 -27.54 -8.71
CA PRO A 36 37.52 -28.53 -7.79
C PRO A 36 36.84 -28.55 -6.39
N ALA A 37 36.59 -29.75 -5.86
CA ALA A 37 37.28 -30.40 -4.73
C ALA A 37 36.69 -30.07 -3.34
N ALA A 38 35.97 -31.05 -2.79
CA ALA A 38 35.65 -31.17 -1.38
C ALA A 38 36.71 -32.04 -0.67
N PRO A 39 36.99 -31.83 0.63
CA PRO A 39 37.59 -32.85 1.46
C PRO A 39 36.52 -33.70 2.17
N SER A 40 36.88 -34.97 2.29
CA SER A 40 36.17 -36.14 2.77
C SER A 40 35.75 -36.13 4.25
N ALA A 41 34.71 -36.92 4.53
CA ALA A 41 34.24 -37.34 5.85
C ALA A 41 35.30 -38.06 6.71
N PRO A 42 34.96 -38.40 7.97
CA PRO A 42 34.61 -39.81 8.15
C PRO A 42 33.35 -40.06 8.99
N ALA A 43 32.63 -41.10 8.60
CA ALA A 43 31.57 -41.73 9.36
C ALA A 43 32.12 -42.53 10.55
N ARG A 44 31.46 -42.46 11.70
CA ARG A 44 31.53 -43.51 12.73
C ARG A 44 30.13 -43.91 13.20
N ARG A 45 30.03 -45.22 13.38
CA ARG A 45 28.87 -46.09 13.43
C ARG A 45 28.51 -46.36 14.91
N GLY A 46 27.23 -46.20 15.23
CA GLY A 46 26.40 -46.81 16.28
C GLY A 46 26.98 -47.16 17.66
N VAL A 47 26.32 -46.70 18.72
CA VAL A 47 26.03 -47.49 19.93
C VAL A 47 24.66 -47.05 20.47
N ARG A 48 23.73 -48.00 20.58
CA ARG A 48 22.52 -47.90 21.42
C ARG A 48 22.98 -48.03 22.88
N THR A 49 22.74 -47.02 23.69
CA THR A 49 22.75 -47.16 25.15
C THR A 49 21.41 -46.70 25.67
N ALA A 50 20.64 -47.68 26.14
CA ALA A 50 19.51 -47.47 27.02
C ALA A 50 20.03 -46.83 28.31
N ILE A 51 19.48 -45.67 28.68
CA ILE A 51 19.51 -45.19 30.05
C ILE A 51 18.10 -45.39 30.58
N VAL A 52 17.89 -46.56 31.20
CA VAL A 52 16.86 -46.76 32.20
C VAL A 52 17.44 -46.19 33.49
N ALA A 53 16.91 -45.06 33.93
CA ALA A 53 17.01 -44.63 35.33
C ALA A 53 15.59 -44.65 35.89
N ALA A 54 15.31 -45.70 36.65
CA ALA A 54 14.13 -45.83 37.47
C ALA A 54 14.31 -44.98 38.74
N ALA A 55 13.36 -44.11 39.03
CA ALA A 55 12.95 -43.70 40.38
C ALA A 55 11.75 -42.76 40.25
N GLY A 56 10.57 -43.23 40.65
CA GLY A 56 9.34 -42.44 40.68
C GLY A 56 8.13 -43.20 40.20
N ASP A 57 7.77 -44.29 40.88
CA ASP A 57 6.41 -44.83 40.87
C ASP A 57 5.47 -43.77 41.47
N ILE A 58 5.04 -42.83 40.62
CA ILE A 58 3.92 -41.94 40.91
C ILE A 58 3.00 -42.00 39.68
N GLY A 59 1.96 -42.83 39.78
CA GLY A 59 0.71 -42.63 39.02
C GLY A 59 0.63 -43.23 37.62
N ARG A 60 1.13 -44.46 37.38
CA ARG A 60 0.61 -45.27 36.25
C ARG A 60 -0.68 -45.97 36.63
N GLU A 61 -1.69 -45.19 36.98
CA GLU A 61 -3.06 -45.68 36.93
C GLU A 61 -3.45 -45.81 35.46
N ARG A 62 -4.05 -46.94 35.06
CA ARG A 62 -4.54 -47.10 33.69
C ARG A 62 -5.66 -46.06 33.49
N ALA A 63 -5.64 -45.35 32.38
CA ALA A 63 -6.64 -44.34 32.03
C ALA A 63 -8.11 -44.84 32.05
N ALA A 64 -8.32 -46.16 32.03
CA ALA A 64 -9.65 -46.76 32.18
C ALA A 64 -10.21 -46.69 33.62
N ASP A 65 -9.34 -46.54 34.62
CA ASP A 65 -9.73 -46.53 36.04
C ASP A 65 -10.05 -45.10 36.53
N LEU A 66 -9.50 -44.06 35.89
CA LEU A 66 -9.80 -42.64 36.15
C LEU A 66 -11.11 -42.15 35.48
N ALA A 67 -11.65 -42.91 34.52
CA ALA A 67 -12.82 -42.51 33.74
C ALA A 67 -14.18 -42.85 34.40
N LYS A 68 -14.19 -43.38 35.63
CA LYS A 68 -15.42 -43.86 36.28
C LYS A 68 -16.11 -42.88 37.23
N ASN A 69 -15.52 -41.73 37.55
CA ASN A 69 -16.07 -40.81 38.57
C ASN A 69 -16.07 -39.34 38.13
N TYR A 70 -16.62 -39.02 36.96
CA TYR A 70 -17.01 -37.63 36.67
C TYR A 70 -18.42 -37.62 36.09
N ASP A 71 -19.38 -37.64 37.00
CA ASP A 71 -20.72 -37.13 36.77
C ASP A 71 -20.62 -35.65 36.38
N GLU A 72 -21.24 -35.34 35.24
CA GLU A 72 -22.10 -34.17 35.06
C GLU A 72 -21.64 -32.87 35.74
N TYR A 73 -20.62 -32.24 35.18
CA TYR A 73 -20.46 -30.79 35.28
C TYR A 73 -20.17 -30.21 33.90
N ASP A 74 -20.81 -29.08 33.63
CA ASP A 74 -20.69 -28.20 32.46
C ASP A 74 -19.22 -27.73 32.33
N ILE A 75 -18.35 -28.61 31.80
CA ILE A 75 -16.98 -28.24 31.47
C ILE A 75 -17.08 -27.32 30.27
N GLU A 76 -16.91 -26.03 30.50
CA GLU A 76 -16.59 -25.06 29.45
C GLU A 76 -15.52 -25.69 28.55
N ASP A 77 -15.91 -26.03 27.32
CA ASP A 77 -15.06 -26.65 26.31
C ASP A 77 -13.88 -25.70 26.05
N ASP A 78 -12.80 -25.80 26.84
CA ASP A 78 -11.60 -25.00 26.64
C ASP A 78 -11.05 -25.35 25.24
N PRO A 79 -11.10 -24.42 24.26
CA PRO A 79 -10.71 -24.71 22.89
C PRO A 79 -9.22 -25.12 22.77
N LEU A 80 -8.42 -24.90 23.82
CA LEU A 80 -7.01 -25.29 23.93
C LEU A 80 -6.80 -26.69 24.50
N VAL A 81 -7.82 -27.31 25.09
CA VAL A 81 -7.76 -28.64 25.72
C VAL A 81 -8.92 -29.51 25.23
N HIS A 82 -8.62 -30.50 24.40
CA HIS A 82 -9.62 -31.48 23.97
C HIS A 82 -9.39 -32.80 24.71
N MET A 83 -10.39 -33.26 25.48
CA MET A 83 -10.31 -34.49 26.29
C MET A 83 -9.13 -34.51 27.26
N GLY A 84 -8.87 -33.41 27.98
CA GLY A 84 -7.76 -33.30 28.92
C GLY A 84 -6.37 -33.23 28.27
N ARG A 85 -6.28 -33.14 26.93
CA ARG A 85 -5.03 -33.03 26.18
C ARG A 85 -4.95 -31.71 25.43
N VAL A 86 -3.76 -31.11 25.45
CA VAL A 86 -3.45 -29.89 24.68
C VAL A 86 -3.78 -30.09 23.19
N ASN A 87 -4.69 -29.26 22.68
CA ASN A 87 -5.12 -29.27 21.29
C ASN A 87 -4.04 -28.65 20.40
N LYS A 88 -3.21 -29.51 19.81
CA LYS A 88 -2.10 -29.10 18.92
C LYS A 88 -2.57 -28.26 17.72
N SER A 89 -3.81 -28.42 17.27
CA SER A 89 -4.36 -27.64 16.15
C SER A 89 -4.66 -26.20 16.58
N ALA A 90 -5.22 -26.01 17.78
CA ALA A 90 -5.51 -24.68 18.35
C ALA A 90 -4.22 -23.91 18.64
N LEU A 91 -3.21 -24.54 19.25
CA LEU A 91 -1.91 -23.91 19.46
C LEU A 91 -1.23 -23.45 18.16
N LYS A 92 -1.39 -24.22 17.08
CA LYS A 92 -0.87 -23.82 15.76
C LYS A 92 -1.62 -22.61 15.19
N ARG A 93 -2.93 -22.50 15.41
CA ARG A 93 -3.73 -21.35 14.98
C ARG A 93 -3.27 -20.07 15.69
N LEU A 94 -3.17 -20.11 17.03
CA LEU A 94 -2.65 -18.99 17.82
C LEU A 94 -1.24 -18.56 17.41
N ALA A 95 -0.34 -19.52 17.15
CA ALA A 95 1.01 -19.20 16.69
C ALA A 95 1.02 -18.52 15.31
N ASN A 96 0.11 -18.91 14.42
CA ASN A 96 -0.05 -18.31 13.10
C ASN A 96 -0.70 -16.93 13.17
N GLU A 97 -1.66 -16.72 14.06
CA GLU A 97 -2.30 -15.42 14.30
C GLU A 97 -1.28 -14.38 14.79
N LYS A 98 -0.46 -14.73 15.79
CA LYS A 98 0.62 -13.84 16.27
C LYS A 98 1.65 -13.53 15.18
N LYS A 99 1.91 -14.48 14.28
CA LYS A 99 2.79 -14.28 13.11
C LYS A 99 2.15 -13.36 12.07
N SER A 100 0.86 -13.52 11.81
CA SER A 100 0.09 -12.64 10.93
C SER A 100 0.10 -11.20 11.46
N LEU A 101 -0.15 -11.04 12.77
CA LEU A 101 -0.11 -9.74 13.44
C LEU A 101 1.26 -9.09 13.34
N ALA A 102 2.34 -9.85 13.56
CA ALA A 102 3.72 -9.36 13.39
C ALA A 102 3.97 -8.83 11.96
N LYS A 103 3.49 -9.56 10.95
CA LYS A 103 3.59 -9.13 9.55
C LYS A 103 2.81 -7.83 9.30
N MET A 104 1.61 -7.71 9.85
CA MET A 104 0.80 -6.48 9.73
C MET A 104 1.53 -5.29 10.38
N LEU A 105 2.03 -5.45 11.60
CA LEU A 105 2.81 -4.40 12.30
C LEU A 105 4.02 -3.93 11.51
N LEU A 106 4.78 -4.84 10.89
CA LEU A 106 5.94 -4.49 10.05
C LEU A 106 5.57 -3.78 8.75
N SER A 107 4.34 -3.94 8.28
CA SER A 107 3.84 -3.26 7.08
C SER A 107 3.31 -1.85 7.35
N LEU A 108 3.10 -1.49 8.63
CA LEU A 108 2.63 -0.17 9.01
C LEU A 108 3.73 0.89 8.82
N PRO A 109 3.37 2.12 8.41
CA PRO A 109 4.26 3.27 8.45
C PRO A 109 4.88 3.49 9.83
N LYS A 110 6.16 3.87 9.85
CA LYS A 110 6.91 4.17 11.09
C LYS A 110 6.17 5.13 12.02
N SER A 111 5.53 6.16 11.46
CA SER A 111 4.76 7.17 12.20
C SER A 111 3.55 6.59 12.96
N GLN A 112 2.89 5.58 12.39
CA GLN A 112 1.74 4.93 13.02
C GLN A 112 2.21 4.01 14.15
N VAL A 113 3.25 3.21 13.90
CA VAL A 113 3.86 2.36 14.94
C VAL A 113 4.35 3.21 16.12
N THR A 114 4.94 4.38 15.89
CA THR A 114 5.35 5.29 16.97
C THR A 114 4.18 5.86 17.77
N ALA A 115 3.02 6.05 17.15
CA ALA A 115 1.83 6.61 17.80
C ALA A 115 1.03 5.57 18.60
N MET A 116 1.21 4.28 18.35
CA MET A 116 0.54 3.20 19.09
C MET A 116 1.04 3.17 20.54
N VAL A 117 0.14 3.51 21.47
CA VAL A 117 0.37 3.46 22.93
C VAL A 117 0.22 2.03 23.46
N VAL A 118 -0.66 1.23 22.84
CA VAL A 118 -0.96 -0.14 23.24
C VAL A 118 0.22 -1.09 23.02
N LEU A 119 1.18 -0.72 22.16
CA LEU A 119 2.39 -1.51 21.92
C LEU A 119 3.38 -1.36 23.09
N PRO A 120 3.75 -2.46 23.78
CA PRO A 120 4.81 -2.44 24.77
C PRO A 120 6.14 -2.00 24.15
N SER A 121 6.99 -1.32 24.93
CA SER A 121 8.25 -0.72 24.47
C SER A 121 9.12 -1.72 23.71
N GLU A 122 9.29 -2.94 24.22
CA GLU A 122 10.11 -3.97 23.59
C GLU A 122 9.59 -4.41 22.21
N VAL A 123 8.26 -4.52 22.06
CA VAL A 123 7.63 -4.89 20.79
C VAL A 123 7.73 -3.72 19.82
N LYS A 124 7.49 -2.51 20.31
CA LYS A 124 7.55 -1.27 19.54
C LYS A 124 8.94 -1.05 18.95
N GLU A 125 9.99 -1.21 19.74
CA GLU A 125 11.38 -1.13 19.29
C GLU A 125 11.70 -2.19 18.23
N ALA A 126 11.30 -3.45 18.47
CA ALA A 126 11.52 -4.54 17.53
C ALA A 126 10.82 -4.33 16.18
N VAL A 127 9.62 -3.75 16.18
CA VAL A 127 8.89 -3.39 14.96
C VAL A 127 9.60 -2.23 14.26
N LEU A 128 9.94 -1.15 14.98
CA LEU A 128 10.60 0.03 14.40
C LEU A 128 11.97 -0.28 13.78
N GLN A 129 12.71 -1.27 14.32
CA GLN A 129 13.95 -1.77 13.73
C GLN A 129 13.72 -2.55 12.42
N GLY A 130 12.58 -3.25 12.30
CA GLY A 130 12.22 -4.01 11.11
C GLY A 130 11.56 -3.16 10.01
N VAL A 131 10.96 -2.03 10.37
CA VAL A 131 10.31 -1.10 9.41
C VAL A 131 11.36 -0.49 8.48
N GLY A 132 11.24 -0.79 7.19
CA GLY A 132 12.15 -0.28 6.15
C GLY A 132 13.27 -1.24 5.75
N MET A 133 13.30 -2.47 6.26
CA MET A 133 14.22 -3.49 5.77
C MET A 133 13.91 -3.87 4.32
N GLY A 134 14.91 -3.81 3.43
CA GLY A 134 14.73 -4.13 2.00
C GLY A 134 14.91 -5.62 1.66
N SER A 135 15.61 -6.40 2.48
CA SER A 135 15.87 -7.82 2.18
C SER A 135 14.75 -8.72 2.68
N HIS A 136 14.17 -9.51 1.79
CA HIS A 136 13.11 -10.47 2.12
C HIS A 136 13.51 -11.46 3.24
N ILE A 137 14.78 -11.87 3.30
CA ILE A 137 15.28 -12.76 4.37
C ILE A 137 15.34 -11.98 5.70
N ALA A 138 15.79 -10.73 5.68
CA ALA A 138 15.86 -9.89 6.87
C ALA A 138 14.45 -9.61 7.42
N ILE A 139 13.48 -9.30 6.55
CA ILE A 139 12.07 -9.13 6.91
C ILE A 139 11.54 -10.40 7.57
N LYS A 140 11.73 -11.59 6.97
CA LYS A 140 11.24 -12.85 7.57
C LYS A 140 11.88 -13.17 8.92
N ARG A 141 13.16 -12.84 9.13
CA ARG A 141 13.84 -12.99 10.42
C ARG A 141 13.25 -12.02 11.46
N HIS A 142 13.03 -10.76 11.08
CA HIS A 142 12.40 -9.77 11.96
C HIS A 142 10.93 -10.09 12.27
N GLU A 143 10.17 -10.60 11.30
CA GLU A 143 8.80 -11.09 11.52
C GLU A 143 8.79 -12.18 12.59
N GLY A 144 9.74 -13.14 12.52
CA GLY A 144 9.91 -14.17 13.54
C GLY A 144 10.27 -13.61 14.92
N LEU A 145 11.11 -12.57 14.98
CA LEU A 145 11.47 -11.88 16.22
C LEU A 145 10.24 -11.20 16.85
N VAL A 146 9.49 -10.41 16.08
CA VAL A 146 8.29 -9.71 16.53
C VAL A 146 7.23 -10.72 16.96
N ALA A 147 6.99 -11.77 16.17
CA ALA A 147 6.06 -12.84 16.52
C ALA A 147 6.46 -13.55 17.83
N ARG A 148 7.75 -13.71 18.12
CA ARG A 148 8.23 -14.26 19.38
C ARG A 148 7.94 -13.31 20.56
N ARG A 149 8.13 -12.00 20.38
CA ARG A 149 7.80 -11.00 21.41
C ARG A 149 6.30 -10.97 21.71
N LEU A 150 5.45 -11.04 20.68
CA LEU A 150 3.99 -11.14 20.82
C LEU A 150 3.51 -12.42 21.56
N ARG A 151 4.32 -13.47 21.60
CA ARG A 151 3.98 -14.67 22.39
C ARG A 151 4.12 -14.47 23.89
N GLY A 152 4.97 -13.54 24.32
CA GLY A 152 5.14 -13.20 25.73
C GLY A 152 4.07 -12.27 26.30
N LEU A 153 3.20 -11.73 25.44
CA LEU A 153 2.07 -10.89 25.85
C LEU A 153 0.86 -11.74 26.24
N THR A 154 0.05 -11.20 27.14
CA THR A 154 -1.26 -11.75 27.51
C THR A 154 -2.22 -11.70 26.32
N GLU A 155 -3.26 -12.53 26.34
CA GLU A 155 -4.25 -12.55 25.26
C GLU A 155 -4.99 -11.22 25.13
N GLY A 156 -5.29 -10.55 26.26
CA GLY A 156 -5.89 -9.22 26.27
C GLY A 156 -5.03 -8.15 25.60
N GLU A 157 -3.71 -8.16 25.85
CA GLU A 157 -2.78 -7.23 25.19
C GLU A 157 -2.68 -7.52 23.69
N VAL A 158 -2.61 -8.79 23.30
CA VAL A 158 -2.58 -9.18 21.89
C VAL A 158 -3.87 -8.78 21.18
N ALA A 159 -5.03 -8.95 21.83
CA ALA A 159 -6.33 -8.54 21.33
C ALA A 159 -6.43 -7.02 21.18
N ALA A 160 -5.94 -6.24 22.14
CA ALA A 160 -5.90 -4.78 22.07
C ALA A 160 -5.01 -4.29 20.91
N ILE A 161 -3.84 -4.91 20.71
CA ILE A 161 -2.98 -4.62 19.56
C ILE A 161 -3.67 -5.01 18.25
N ALA A 162 -4.30 -6.19 18.19
CA ALA A 162 -5.03 -6.65 17.01
C ALA A 162 -6.17 -5.70 16.64
N GLY A 163 -6.94 -5.25 17.64
CA GLY A 163 -8.00 -4.25 17.49
C GLY A 163 -7.45 -2.94 16.93
N GLN A 164 -6.40 -2.39 17.52
CA GLN A 164 -5.79 -1.15 17.03
C GLN A 164 -5.20 -1.29 15.62
N VAL A 165 -4.59 -2.44 15.28
CA VAL A 165 -4.10 -2.72 13.92
C VAL A 165 -5.27 -2.83 12.93
N ALA A 166 -6.38 -3.46 13.33
CA ALA A 166 -7.59 -3.53 12.51
C ALA A 166 -8.21 -2.14 12.32
N GLU A 167 -8.26 -1.32 13.37
CA GLU A 167 -8.70 0.08 13.29
C GLU A 167 -7.79 0.91 12.37
N ILE A 168 -6.47 0.73 12.43
CA ILE A 168 -5.54 1.37 11.49
C ILE A 168 -5.81 0.91 10.05
N GLY A 169 -6.04 -0.39 9.84
CA GLY A 169 -6.39 -0.95 8.53
C GLY A 169 -7.73 -0.46 7.99
N ASN A 170 -8.71 -0.27 8.87
CA ASN A 170 -10.05 0.24 8.56
C ASN A 170 -10.11 1.77 8.51
N GLY A 171 -9.04 2.46 8.89
CA GLY A 171 -8.95 3.92 8.87
C GLY A 171 -9.60 4.64 10.06
N THR A 172 -9.74 3.99 11.22
CA THR A 172 -10.37 4.54 12.43
C THR A 172 -9.38 4.89 13.55
N ALA A 173 -8.19 4.27 13.61
CA ALA A 173 -7.13 4.66 14.56
C ALA A 173 -5.84 5.00 13.83
N GLY A 174 -5.19 6.12 14.18
CA GLY A 174 -3.96 6.58 13.49
C GLY A 174 -4.15 6.98 12.01
N ALA A 175 -5.36 6.85 11.50
CA ALA A 175 -5.88 7.56 10.34
C ALA A 175 -6.41 8.92 10.81
N ILE A 176 -6.33 9.91 9.94
CA ILE A 176 -6.97 11.22 10.15
C ILE A 176 -8.44 10.95 10.42
N ASP A 177 -8.99 11.53 11.50
CA ASP A 177 -10.42 11.42 11.84
C ASP A 177 -11.26 11.61 10.56
N PRO A 178 -12.19 10.69 10.23
CA PRO A 178 -13.02 10.79 9.04
C PRO A 178 -13.71 12.16 8.88
N ARG A 179 -14.08 12.82 9.98
CA ARG A 179 -14.65 14.17 9.99
C ARG A 179 -13.64 15.22 9.55
N VAL A 180 -12.40 15.10 10.04
CA VAL A 180 -11.27 15.97 9.64
C VAL A 180 -10.93 15.76 8.17
N GLU A 181 -10.93 14.51 7.70
CA GLU A 181 -10.67 14.19 6.29
C GLU A 181 -11.78 14.70 5.37
N ALA A 182 -13.04 14.55 5.79
CA ALA A 182 -14.19 15.06 5.05
C ALA A 182 -14.16 16.60 4.97
N LEU A 183 -13.94 17.28 6.09
CA LEU A 183 -13.86 18.75 6.14
C LEU A 183 -12.70 19.27 5.29
N ALA A 184 -11.49 18.74 5.49
CA ALA A 184 -10.31 19.14 4.71
C ALA A 184 -10.46 18.86 3.21
N SER A 185 -11.10 17.75 2.84
CA SER A 185 -11.39 17.42 1.44
C SER A 185 -12.45 18.35 0.84
N SER A 186 -13.48 18.72 1.61
CA SER A 186 -14.52 19.65 1.18
C SER A 186 -13.95 21.05 0.95
N TRP A 187 -13.15 21.59 1.88
CA TRP A 187 -12.46 22.86 1.71
C TRP A 187 -11.56 22.85 0.49
N ARG A 188 -10.81 21.77 0.27
CA ARG A 188 -9.96 21.63 -0.92
C ARG A 188 -10.78 21.64 -2.21
N GLU A 189 -11.90 20.90 -2.25
CA GLU A 189 -12.78 20.88 -3.44
C GLU A 189 -13.28 22.29 -3.75
N VAL A 190 -13.81 23.01 -2.77
CA VAL A 190 -14.32 24.38 -2.96
C VAL A 190 -13.20 25.35 -3.34
N LEU A 191 -12.04 25.28 -2.67
CA LEU A 191 -10.89 26.15 -2.98
C LEU A 191 -10.34 25.95 -4.39
N LEU A 192 -10.46 24.74 -4.96
CA LEU A 192 -9.93 24.43 -6.29
C LEU A 192 -10.96 24.53 -7.42
N LYS A 193 -12.24 24.24 -7.14
CA LYS A 193 -13.29 24.10 -8.16
C LYS A 193 -14.54 24.95 -7.92
N GLY A 194 -14.72 25.54 -6.73
CA GLY A 194 -15.86 26.41 -6.42
C GLY A 194 -15.87 27.66 -7.29
N ASP A 195 -16.92 28.47 -7.20
CA ASP A 195 -16.95 29.82 -7.77
C ASP A 195 -16.12 30.79 -6.90
N ASP A 196 -15.93 32.03 -7.36
CA ASP A 196 -15.09 33.01 -6.64
C ASP A 196 -15.66 33.38 -5.27
N ASP A 197 -16.99 33.39 -5.13
CA ASP A 197 -17.67 33.68 -3.86
C ASP A 197 -17.51 32.54 -2.85
N ALA A 198 -17.77 31.28 -3.24
CA ALA A 198 -17.57 30.13 -2.37
C ALA A 198 -16.09 29.93 -2.01
N ARG A 199 -15.18 30.17 -2.96
CA ARG A 199 -13.74 30.18 -2.70
C ARG A 199 -13.39 31.24 -1.66
N GLY A 200 -13.90 32.46 -1.81
CA GLY A 200 -13.65 33.57 -0.88
C GLY A 200 -14.18 33.28 0.52
N ALA A 201 -15.38 32.69 0.63
CA ALA A 201 -15.98 32.26 1.88
C ALA A 201 -15.15 31.16 2.56
N THR A 202 -14.81 30.07 1.85
CA THR A 202 -13.98 28.99 2.40
C THR A 202 -12.57 29.47 2.76
N GLN A 203 -11.99 30.37 1.98
CA GLN A 203 -10.68 30.94 2.30
C GLN A 203 -10.73 31.80 3.57
N SER A 204 -11.80 32.58 3.75
CA SER A 204 -12.06 33.33 4.99
C SER A 204 -12.27 32.41 6.18
N GLU A 205 -13.02 31.31 6.02
CA GLU A 205 -13.24 30.30 7.06
C GLU A 205 -11.92 29.65 7.51
N VAL A 206 -11.13 29.14 6.57
CA VAL A 206 -9.85 28.47 6.84
C VAL A 206 -8.84 29.43 7.47
N PHE A 207 -8.76 30.68 6.99
CA PHE A 207 -7.87 31.69 7.58
C PHE A 207 -8.37 32.22 8.93
N GLY A 208 -9.69 32.28 9.13
CA GLY A 208 -10.30 32.60 10.42
C GLY A 208 -9.90 31.57 11.47
N ALA A 209 -10.04 30.29 11.15
CA ALA A 209 -9.60 29.19 12.02
C ALA A 209 -8.10 29.24 12.33
N LEU A 210 -7.26 29.61 11.34
CA LEU A 210 -5.83 29.81 11.56
C LEU A 210 -5.54 30.99 12.51
N THR A 211 -6.32 32.06 12.44
CA THR A 211 -6.10 33.29 13.23
C THR A 211 -6.62 33.15 14.67
N ALA A 212 -7.61 32.28 14.89
CA ALA A 212 -8.20 32.04 16.21
C ALA A 212 -7.23 31.40 17.22
N ARG A 213 -6.09 30.87 16.76
CA ARG A 213 -5.12 30.16 17.60
C ARG A 213 -3.68 30.42 17.19
N ASP A 214 -2.79 30.46 18.17
CA ASP A 214 -1.34 30.60 17.97
C ASP A 214 -0.62 29.24 17.96
N GLY A 215 0.62 29.20 17.46
CA GLY A 215 1.51 28.04 17.55
C GLY A 215 1.50 27.09 16.35
N TRP A 216 1.03 27.54 15.18
CA TRP A 216 1.05 26.74 13.95
C TRP A 216 2.47 26.47 13.46
N LYS A 217 2.67 25.29 12.84
CA LYS A 217 3.95 24.91 12.20
C LYS A 217 4.16 25.53 10.82
N PHE A 218 3.20 26.32 10.35
CA PHE A 218 3.23 26.99 9.06
C PHE A 218 2.48 28.32 9.15
N THR A 219 2.78 29.23 8.24
CA THR A 219 2.21 30.58 8.22
C THR A 219 1.01 30.70 7.29
N ARG A 220 0.23 31.77 7.47
CA ARG A 220 -0.86 32.14 6.54
C ARG A 220 -0.36 32.29 5.10
N GLN A 221 0.85 32.84 4.92
CA GLN A 221 1.46 33.02 3.61
C GLN A 221 1.80 31.67 2.95
N GLU A 222 2.32 30.70 3.71
CA GLU A 222 2.60 29.35 3.20
C GLU A 222 1.32 28.61 2.78
N LEU A 223 0.21 28.82 3.50
CA LEU A 223 -1.08 28.27 3.11
C LEU A 223 -1.62 28.94 1.84
N ALA A 224 -1.54 30.27 1.73
CA ALA A 224 -1.93 31.00 0.53
C ALA A 224 -1.13 30.53 -0.70
N GLN A 225 0.19 30.43 -0.58
CA GLN A 225 1.06 29.89 -1.64
C GLN A 225 0.69 28.45 -2.02
N ALA A 226 0.30 27.60 -1.05
CA ALA A 226 -0.14 26.24 -1.31
C ALA A 226 -1.47 26.19 -2.08
N VAL A 227 -2.40 27.11 -1.78
CA VAL A 227 -3.66 27.27 -2.52
C VAL A 227 -3.39 27.68 -3.96
N ASP A 228 -2.57 28.71 -4.18
CA ASP A 228 -2.25 29.21 -5.52
C ASP A 228 -1.53 28.16 -6.36
N ALA A 229 -0.54 27.47 -5.78
CA ALA A 229 0.17 26.39 -6.47
C ALA A 229 -0.76 25.21 -6.82
N ALA A 230 -1.69 24.86 -5.93
CA ALA A 230 -2.65 23.78 -6.17
C ALA A 230 -3.71 24.18 -7.21
N ARG A 231 -4.13 25.45 -7.25
CA ARG A 231 -5.02 25.99 -8.29
C ARG A 231 -4.36 25.95 -9.65
N LYS A 232 -3.13 26.46 -9.76
CA LYS A 232 -2.36 26.41 -11.00
C LYS A 232 -2.19 24.97 -11.50
N GLU A 233 -1.78 24.04 -10.62
CA GLU A 233 -1.68 22.62 -10.96
C GLU A 233 -3.03 22.01 -11.37
N SER A 234 -4.15 22.47 -10.78
CA SER A 234 -5.50 21.99 -11.12
C SER A 234 -5.94 22.46 -12.51
N ILE A 235 -5.68 23.73 -12.85
CA ILE A 235 -5.96 24.30 -14.17
C ILE A 235 -5.09 23.60 -15.23
N ASP A 236 -3.77 23.53 -15.00
CA ASP A 236 -2.83 22.83 -15.90
C ASP A 236 -3.24 21.37 -16.12
N ARG A 237 -3.78 20.72 -15.08
CA ARG A 237 -4.32 19.35 -15.18
C ARG A 237 -5.58 19.31 -16.04
N ALA A 238 -6.53 20.22 -15.80
CA ALA A 238 -7.78 20.28 -16.55
C ALA A 238 -7.51 20.54 -18.05
N ASP A 239 -6.58 21.43 -18.37
CA ASP A 239 -6.20 21.74 -19.76
C ASP A 239 -5.54 20.55 -20.44
N LYS A 240 -4.65 19.82 -19.74
CA LYS A 240 -4.05 18.59 -20.27
C LYS A 240 -5.09 17.49 -20.51
N ILE A 241 -6.06 17.37 -19.62
CA ILE A 241 -7.16 16.40 -19.79
C ILE A 241 -8.04 16.80 -20.97
N ARG A 242 -8.39 18.08 -21.10
CA ARG A 242 -9.18 18.59 -22.22
C ARG A 242 -8.46 18.36 -23.55
N ALA A 243 -7.19 18.76 -23.65
CA ALA A 243 -6.39 18.54 -24.86
C ALA A 243 -6.25 17.05 -25.22
N LEU A 244 -6.19 16.16 -24.23
CA LEU A 244 -6.16 14.72 -24.45
C LEU A 244 -7.52 14.20 -24.96
N ASN A 245 -8.64 14.68 -24.40
CA ASN A 245 -9.98 14.32 -24.86
C ASN A 245 -10.25 14.84 -26.27
N ASP A 246 -9.92 16.11 -26.54
CA ASP A 246 -10.07 16.71 -27.89
C ASP A 246 -9.22 15.95 -28.93
N ALA A 247 -8.02 15.52 -28.54
CA ALA A 247 -7.18 14.68 -29.38
C ALA A 247 -7.77 13.28 -29.59
N ILE A 248 -8.45 12.69 -28.61
CA ILE A 248 -9.16 11.42 -28.78
C ILE A 248 -10.34 11.62 -29.74
N ASP A 249 -11.15 12.64 -29.54
CA ASP A 249 -12.36 12.88 -30.32
C ASP A 249 -12.03 13.16 -31.79
N ALA A 250 -11.02 13.98 -32.06
CA ALA A 250 -10.53 14.24 -33.42
C ALA A 250 -10.04 12.95 -34.13
N GLU A 251 -9.40 12.05 -33.40
CA GLU A 251 -8.90 10.79 -33.96
C GLU A 251 -10.00 9.71 -34.07
N MET A 252 -11.03 9.75 -33.23
CA MET A 252 -12.23 8.93 -33.42
C MET A 252 -13.02 9.36 -34.66
N GLU A 253 -13.04 10.66 -34.96
CA GLU A 253 -13.63 11.21 -36.18
C GLU A 253 -12.86 10.78 -37.44
N THR A 254 -11.53 10.66 -37.38
CA THR A 254 -10.73 10.14 -38.50
C THR A 254 -10.97 8.65 -38.71
N LEU A 255 -11.02 7.84 -37.63
CA LEU A 255 -11.34 6.42 -37.70
C LEU A 255 -12.74 6.15 -38.26
N ALA A 256 -13.72 7.01 -37.95
CA ALA A 256 -15.09 6.87 -38.44
C ALA A 256 -15.24 7.09 -39.96
N ARG A 257 -14.22 7.66 -40.63
CA ARG A 257 -14.23 7.98 -42.07
C ARG A 257 -13.42 7.01 -42.92
N ILE A 258 -12.76 6.02 -42.33
CA ILE A 258 -11.88 5.08 -43.04
C ILE A 258 -12.59 3.76 -43.22
N ASP A 259 -12.87 3.39 -44.48
CA ASP A 259 -13.48 2.11 -44.84
C ASP A 259 -12.46 0.99 -45.12
N ASP A 260 -11.17 1.33 -45.26
CA ASP A 260 -10.08 0.39 -45.53
C ASP A 260 -9.47 -0.17 -44.23
N ALA A 261 -9.42 -1.50 -44.14
CA ALA A 261 -8.96 -2.24 -42.96
C ALA A 261 -7.46 -2.01 -42.66
N GLU A 262 -6.63 -1.82 -43.69
CA GLU A 262 -5.19 -1.58 -43.51
C GLU A 262 -4.94 -0.15 -42.98
N ALA A 263 -5.61 0.85 -43.57
CA ALA A 263 -5.59 2.23 -43.09
C ALA A 263 -6.17 2.38 -41.66
N LEU A 264 -7.17 1.58 -41.28
CA LEU A 264 -7.69 1.51 -39.91
C LEU A 264 -6.66 0.95 -38.91
N ALA A 265 -5.87 -0.04 -39.31
CA ALA A 265 -4.84 -0.63 -38.45
C ALA A 265 -3.68 0.35 -38.21
N GLU A 266 -3.25 1.07 -39.25
CA GLU A 266 -2.19 2.09 -39.16
C GLU A 266 -2.60 3.28 -38.28
N THR A 267 -3.83 3.78 -38.46
CA THR A 267 -4.37 4.88 -37.63
C THR A 267 -4.53 4.44 -36.18
N ARG A 268 -5.05 3.24 -35.89
CA ARG A 268 -5.11 2.69 -34.53
C ARG A 268 -3.72 2.60 -33.87
N ALA A 269 -2.70 2.14 -34.60
CA ALA A 269 -1.34 2.03 -34.09
C ALA A 269 -0.71 3.40 -33.80
N PHE A 270 -0.94 4.38 -34.68
CA PHE A 270 -0.51 5.76 -34.49
C PHE A 270 -1.18 6.42 -33.27
N ILE A 271 -2.50 6.26 -33.13
CA ILE A 271 -3.30 6.77 -32.00
C ILE A 271 -2.82 6.16 -30.68
N ALA A 272 -2.61 4.84 -30.64
CA ALA A 272 -2.09 4.17 -29.45
C ALA A 272 -0.72 4.73 -29.03
N ASN A 273 0.14 5.06 -29.99
CA ASN A 273 1.46 5.62 -29.72
C ASN A 273 1.38 7.09 -29.25
N LYS A 274 0.50 7.90 -29.85
CA LYS A 274 0.24 9.29 -29.47
C LYS A 274 -0.35 9.38 -28.06
N LEU A 275 -1.34 8.55 -27.76
CA LEU A 275 -1.91 8.40 -26.41
C LEU A 275 -0.84 7.97 -25.41
N LYS A 276 0.00 6.99 -25.75
CA LYS A 276 1.10 6.52 -24.90
C LYS A 276 2.11 7.63 -24.61
N SER A 277 2.43 8.49 -25.58
CA SER A 277 3.32 9.63 -25.38
C SER A 277 2.71 10.76 -24.52
N SER A 278 1.39 10.95 -24.61
CA SER A 278 0.64 11.93 -23.79
C SER A 278 0.22 11.41 -22.40
N SER A 279 0.38 10.10 -22.15
CA SER A 279 -0.14 9.38 -20.96
C SER A 279 0.55 9.72 -19.63
N ALA A 280 1.47 10.69 -19.60
CA ALA A 280 2.05 11.16 -18.36
C ALA A 280 0.95 11.74 -17.46
N LYS A 281 0.51 10.96 -16.46
CA LYS A 281 -0.55 11.34 -15.54
C LYS A 281 -0.26 12.73 -14.97
N PRO A 282 -1.22 13.67 -15.05
CA PRO A 282 -0.99 15.03 -14.56
C PRO A 282 -0.64 15.00 -13.06
N SER A 283 0.47 15.65 -12.70
CA SER A 283 0.97 15.75 -11.32
C SER A 283 -0.13 16.22 -10.38
N VAL A 284 -0.20 15.66 -9.16
CA VAL A 284 -1.12 16.01 -8.05
C VAL A 284 -0.38 16.43 -6.77
N LYS A 285 0.87 16.89 -6.94
CA LYS A 285 1.79 17.14 -5.83
C LYS A 285 1.39 18.38 -5.02
N ALA A 286 1.00 19.46 -5.69
CA ALA A 286 0.58 20.69 -5.02
C ALA A 286 -0.78 20.48 -4.33
N SER A 287 -1.72 19.81 -4.99
CA SER A 287 -3.02 19.43 -4.39
C SER A 287 -2.86 18.56 -3.13
N ARG A 288 -1.92 17.60 -3.12
CA ARG A 288 -1.61 16.80 -1.93
C ARG A 288 -0.95 17.61 -0.82
N LYS A 289 -0.09 18.58 -1.16
CA LYS A 289 0.53 19.48 -0.17
C LYS A 289 -0.52 20.35 0.51
N LEU A 290 -1.44 20.93 -0.26
CA LEU A 290 -2.57 21.70 0.27
C LEU A 290 -3.44 20.86 1.21
N LEU A 291 -3.81 19.65 0.81
CA LEU A 291 -4.63 18.76 1.65
C LEU A 291 -3.98 18.47 3.01
N LYS A 292 -2.66 18.28 3.05
CA LYS A 292 -1.94 18.06 4.32
C LYS A 292 -2.05 19.25 5.27
N LEU A 293 -1.98 20.48 4.76
CA LEU A 293 -2.13 21.68 5.59
C LEU A 293 -3.58 21.85 6.07
N LEU A 294 -4.56 21.64 5.19
CA LEU A 294 -5.97 21.72 5.54
C LEU A 294 -6.37 20.69 6.60
N ARG A 295 -5.81 19.48 6.58
CA ARG A 295 -6.01 18.46 7.62
C ARG A 295 -5.53 18.94 9.00
N VAL A 296 -4.45 19.71 9.06
CA VAL A 296 -3.92 20.24 10.33
C VAL A 296 -4.87 21.30 10.90
N ILE A 297 -5.47 22.13 10.05
CA ILE A 297 -6.46 23.14 10.47
C ILE A 297 -7.77 22.48 10.86
N ALA A 298 -8.28 21.57 10.02
CA ALA A 298 -9.53 20.85 10.26
C ALA A 298 -9.47 20.01 11.54
N ALA A 299 -8.31 19.45 11.89
CA ALA A 299 -8.12 18.72 13.14
C ALA A 299 -8.32 19.59 14.38
N VAL A 300 -8.09 20.90 14.29
CA VAL A 300 -8.36 21.84 15.38
C VAL A 300 -9.85 22.20 15.40
N VAL A 301 -10.41 22.54 14.24
CA VAL A 301 -11.83 22.94 14.10
C VAL A 301 -12.81 21.83 14.48
N VAL A 302 -12.48 20.56 14.24
CA VAL A 302 -13.36 19.42 14.58
C VAL A 302 -13.27 19.03 16.06
N VAL A 303 -12.19 19.42 16.75
CA VAL A 303 -11.95 19.09 18.16
C VAL A 303 -12.51 20.18 19.10
N ASP A 304 -12.58 21.42 18.65
CA ASP A 304 -13.24 22.54 19.33
C ASP A 304 -14.77 22.52 19.10
#